data_AF-A0AAU5QP52-F1
#
_entry.id   AF-A0AAU5QP52-F1
#
_cell.length_a   1.000
_cell.length_b   1.000
_cell.length_c   1.000
_cell.angle_alpha   90.00
_cell.angle_beta   90.00
_cell.angle_gamma   90.00
#
_symmetry.space_group_name_H-M   'P 1'
#
loop_
_entity.id
_entity.type
_entity.pdbx_description
1 polymer ?
#
loop_
_entity_poly.entity_id
_entity_poly.type
_entity_poly.pdbx_seq_one_letter_code
_entity_poly.pdbx_strand_id
1 'polypeptide(L)'
;MDHRVEAAVGNSIDALWDQRDSGLLDESHARLVDAYRTLAAAEFKVTFYRVLVHRLVSGEYPVDDALLDRINRTVDQLGEAVDVRDEQHTTVLDSLEPFEEAARTAAPASTMDLPAREVGALLAIAQGAKLHEHLLTQRLSVVTASGTRVGYEQLQRLEQAGLVERDTTHPVHAGQPVTLTDTGRSALVGTRRPPTASGPVPQAGAWPPATRSRH
;
A
#
# COMPACT_ATOMS: atom_id res chain seq x y z
N MET A 1 12.95 6.17 -3.16
CA MET A 1 11.87 7.05 -2.71
C MET A 1 10.49 6.42 -2.87
N ASP A 2 10.36 5.57 -3.88
CA ASP A 2 9.13 4.95 -4.34
C ASP A 2 8.31 4.33 -3.21
N HIS A 3 8.91 3.40 -2.46
CA HIS A 3 8.26 2.76 -1.31
C HIS A 3 7.80 3.72 -0.21
N ARG A 4 8.46 4.87 -0.05
CA ARG A 4 8.07 5.88 0.95
C ARG A 4 6.83 6.65 0.49
N VAL A 5 6.78 7.03 -0.79
CA VAL A 5 5.59 7.64 -1.41
C VAL A 5 4.41 6.67 -1.36
N GLU A 6 4.63 5.42 -1.74
CA GLU A 6 3.59 4.38 -1.71
C GLU A 6 3.07 4.12 -0.29
N ALA A 7 3.96 4.08 0.71
CA ALA A 7 3.57 3.89 2.10
C ALA A 7 2.80 5.09 2.67
N ALA A 8 3.18 6.32 2.32
CA ALA A 8 2.53 7.53 2.81
C ALA A 8 1.14 7.75 2.19
N VAL A 9 1.00 7.42 0.90
CA VAL A 9 -0.23 7.67 0.13
C VAL A 9 -1.16 6.45 0.10
N GLY A 10 -0.63 5.25 0.33
CA GLY A 10 -1.40 4.01 0.32
C GLY A 10 -1.89 3.56 -1.06
N ASN A 11 -1.25 4.05 -2.13
CA ASN A 11 -1.48 3.65 -3.52
C ASN A 11 -0.12 3.40 -4.20
N SER A 12 -0.07 2.48 -5.16
CA SER A 12 1.14 2.30 -5.99
C SER A 12 1.38 3.51 -6.88
N ILE A 13 2.64 3.75 -7.25
CA ILE A 13 3.03 4.88 -8.11
C ILE A 13 2.31 4.84 -9.46
N ASP A 14 2.21 3.65 -10.07
CA ASP A 14 1.48 3.47 -11.33
C ASP A 14 0.01 3.90 -11.20
N ALA A 15 -0.64 3.56 -10.09
CA ALA A 15 -2.03 3.93 -9.84
C ALA A 15 -2.18 5.45 -9.64
N LEU A 16 -1.20 6.08 -8.99
CA LEU A 16 -1.17 7.54 -8.82
C LEU A 16 -0.98 8.27 -10.15
N TRP A 17 -0.16 7.73 -11.07
CA TRP A 17 -0.03 8.28 -12.42
C TRP A 17 -1.32 8.16 -13.21
N ASP A 18 -1.94 6.99 -13.21
CA ASP A 18 -3.21 6.77 -13.92
C ASP A 18 -4.32 7.69 -13.38
N GLN A 19 -4.40 7.86 -12.06
CA GLN A 19 -5.36 8.76 -11.41
C GLN A 19 -5.07 10.23 -11.71
N ARG A 20 -3.80 10.64 -11.78
CA ARG A 20 -3.39 12.00 -12.15
C ARG A 20 -3.81 12.32 -13.58
N ASP A 21 -3.56 11.40 -14.51
CA ASP A 21 -3.86 11.57 -15.93
C ASP A 21 -5.37 11.52 -16.20
N SER A 22 -6.11 10.80 -15.36
CA SER A 22 -7.57 10.76 -15.36
C SER A 22 -8.23 11.95 -14.63
N GLY A 23 -7.44 12.83 -14.00
CA GLY A 23 -7.95 13.98 -13.24
C GLY A 23 -8.72 13.61 -11.96
N LEU A 24 -8.46 12.43 -11.40
CA LEU A 24 -9.18 11.87 -10.24
C LEU A 24 -8.50 12.15 -8.89
N LEU A 25 -7.29 12.72 -8.90
CA LEU A 25 -6.57 13.08 -7.69
C LEU A 25 -7.07 14.39 -7.09
N ASP A 26 -7.09 14.47 -5.76
CA ASP A 26 -7.19 15.75 -5.08
C ASP A 26 -5.93 16.61 -5.28
N GLU A 27 -6.02 17.90 -4.95
CA GLU A 27 -4.97 18.87 -5.19
C GLU A 27 -3.67 18.56 -4.42
N SER A 28 -3.74 17.95 -3.25
CA SER A 28 -2.56 17.53 -2.48
C SER A 28 -1.84 16.36 -3.15
N HIS A 29 -2.59 15.33 -3.56
CA HIS A 29 -2.05 14.16 -4.24
C HIS A 29 -1.53 14.53 -5.63
N ALA A 30 -2.22 15.41 -6.36
CA ALA A 30 -1.77 15.90 -7.66
C ALA A 30 -0.41 16.62 -7.55
N ARG A 31 -0.23 17.50 -6.57
CA ARG A 31 1.05 18.20 -6.33
C ARG A 31 2.18 17.23 -5.99
N LEU A 32 1.93 16.22 -5.15
CA LEU A 32 2.91 15.20 -4.82
C LEU A 32 3.32 14.38 -6.06
N VAL A 33 2.35 13.97 -6.87
CA VAL A 33 2.61 13.21 -8.11
C VAL A 33 3.39 14.04 -9.12
N ASP A 34 3.05 15.32 -9.26
CA ASP A 34 3.77 16.23 -10.15
C ASP A 34 5.22 16.44 -9.68
N ALA A 35 5.46 16.64 -8.37
CA ALA A 35 6.80 16.72 -7.80
C ALA A 35 7.60 15.41 -7.98
N TYR A 36 6.94 14.25 -7.86
CA TYR A 36 7.60 12.97 -8.10
C TYR A 36 7.95 12.77 -9.59
N ARG A 37 7.10 13.24 -10.52
CA ARG A 37 7.40 13.25 -11.96
C ARG A 37 8.60 14.16 -12.27
N THR A 38 8.72 15.33 -11.66
CA THR A 38 9.88 16.22 -11.87
C THR A 38 11.16 15.61 -11.31
N LEU A 39 11.10 14.93 -10.16
CA LEU A 39 12.23 14.18 -9.61
C LEU A 39 12.68 13.07 -10.58
N ALA A 40 11.76 12.24 -11.08
CA ALA A 40 12.09 11.18 -12.03
C ALA A 40 12.75 11.71 -13.32
N ALA A 41 12.27 12.86 -13.82
CA ALA A 41 12.88 13.54 -14.96
C ALA A 41 14.31 14.04 -14.66
N ALA A 42 14.57 14.52 -13.44
CA ALA A 42 15.91 14.94 -13.01
C ALA A 42 16.86 13.75 -12.88
N GLU A 43 16.42 12.64 -12.30
CA GLU A 43 17.20 11.40 -12.20
C GLU A 43 17.57 10.81 -13.58
N PHE A 44 16.64 10.92 -14.54
CA PHE A 44 16.92 10.57 -15.93
C PHE A 44 18.05 11.41 -16.52
N LYS A 45 18.06 12.74 -16.28
CA LYS A 45 19.14 13.63 -16.75
C LYS A 45 20.49 13.28 -16.13
N VAL A 46 20.53 12.98 -14.83
CA VAL A 46 21.76 12.53 -14.15
C VAL A 46 22.29 11.25 -14.81
N THR A 47 21.41 10.27 -15.06
CA THR A 47 21.78 9.02 -15.71
C THR A 47 22.30 9.27 -17.13
N PHE A 48 21.64 10.12 -17.90
CA PHE A 48 22.04 10.50 -19.24
C PHE A 48 23.45 11.10 -19.26
N TYR A 49 23.73 12.12 -18.45
CA TYR A 49 25.04 12.76 -18.43
C TYR A 49 26.13 11.82 -17.88
N ARG A 50 25.83 10.98 -16.89
CA ARG A 50 26.77 9.96 -16.41
C ARG A 50 27.19 8.99 -17.52
N VAL A 51 26.23 8.51 -18.31
CA VAL A 51 26.50 7.62 -19.46
C VAL A 51 27.29 8.36 -20.54
N LEU A 52 26.98 9.63 -20.79
CA LEU A 52 27.71 10.44 -21.77
C LEU A 52 29.17 10.67 -21.36
N VAL A 53 29.43 11.00 -20.09
CA VAL A 53 30.80 11.11 -19.54
C VAL A 53 31.54 9.79 -19.73
N HIS A 54 30.94 8.66 -19.31
CA HIS A 54 31.54 7.34 -19.48
C HIS A 54 31.92 7.06 -20.95
N ARG A 55 31.03 7.42 -21.88
CA ARG A 55 31.30 7.25 -23.31
C ARG A 55 32.48 8.10 -23.78
N LEU A 56 32.55 9.37 -23.37
CA LEU A 56 33.63 10.27 -23.78
C LEU A 56 35.00 9.81 -23.27
N VAL A 57 35.06 9.17 -22.10
CA VAL A 57 36.30 8.65 -21.51
C VAL A 57 36.63 7.20 -21.89
N SER A 58 35.81 6.56 -22.74
CA SER A 58 35.94 5.14 -23.09
C SER A 58 37.14 4.80 -24.00
N GLY A 59 37.84 5.81 -24.52
CA GLY A 59 38.91 5.64 -25.50
C GLY A 59 38.42 5.48 -26.94
N GLU A 60 37.12 5.66 -27.22
CA GLU A 60 36.54 5.68 -28.57
C GLU A 60 37.02 6.89 -29.40
N TYR A 61 37.45 7.97 -28.74
CA TYR A 61 37.77 9.25 -29.37
C TYR A 61 39.27 9.57 -29.29
N PRO A 62 39.85 10.23 -30.32
CA PRO A 62 41.21 10.74 -30.25
C PRO A 62 41.32 11.80 -29.14
N VAL A 63 42.44 11.78 -28.41
CA VAL A 63 42.69 12.74 -27.33
C VAL A 63 43.19 14.05 -27.93
N ASP A 64 42.27 15.00 -28.08
CA ASP A 64 42.52 16.37 -28.52
C ASP A 64 41.85 17.39 -27.58
N ASP A 65 42.17 18.67 -27.76
CA ASP A 65 41.62 19.75 -26.93
C ASP A 65 40.08 19.79 -27.00
N ALA A 66 39.51 19.46 -28.16
CA ALA A 66 38.05 19.45 -28.36
C ALA A 66 37.36 18.35 -27.53
N LEU A 67 38.00 17.18 -27.38
CA LEU A 67 37.53 16.11 -26.50
C LEU A 67 37.58 16.57 -25.04
N LEU A 68 38.69 17.16 -24.60
CA LEU A 68 38.83 17.67 -23.24
C LEU A 68 37.77 18.73 -22.91
N ASP A 69 37.54 19.68 -23.81
CA ASP A 69 36.49 20.71 -23.67
C ASP A 69 35.07 20.12 -23.65
N ARG A 70 34.83 19.03 -24.38
CA ARG A 70 33.54 18.33 -24.35
C ARG A 70 33.36 17.56 -23.04
N ILE A 71 34.41 16.92 -22.52
CA ILE A 71 34.37 16.24 -21.22
C ILE A 71 34.05 17.25 -20.12
N ASN A 72 34.78 18.36 -20.04
CA ASN A 72 34.56 19.39 -19.03
C ASN A 72 33.11 19.89 -19.04
N ARG A 73 32.60 20.30 -20.20
CA ARG A 73 31.19 20.72 -20.33
C ARG A 73 30.19 19.66 -19.93
N THR A 74 30.46 18.39 -20.23
CA THR A 74 29.54 17.29 -19.87
C THR A 74 29.57 17.02 -18.36
N VAL A 75 30.74 17.19 -17.71
CA VAL A 75 30.87 17.10 -16.26
C VAL A 75 30.14 18.26 -15.57
N ASP A 76 30.25 19.48 -16.10
CA ASP A 76 29.50 20.63 -15.58
C ASP A 76 27.98 20.38 -15.67
N GLN A 77 27.50 19.89 -16.82
CA GLN A 77 26.10 19.52 -17.02
C GLN A 77 25.63 18.37 -16.11
N LEU A 78 26.52 17.43 -15.79
CA LEU A 78 26.23 16.38 -14.81
C LEU A 78 26.08 17.00 -13.41
N GLY A 79 26.95 17.94 -13.04
CA GLY A 79 26.86 18.69 -11.79
C GLY A 79 25.52 19.41 -11.66
N GLU A 80 25.15 20.21 -12.66
CA GLU A 80 23.86 20.91 -12.71
C GLU A 80 22.68 19.93 -12.60
N ALA A 81 22.74 18.78 -13.27
CA ALA A 81 21.68 17.77 -13.19
C ALA A 81 21.57 17.14 -11.79
N VAL A 82 22.69 16.96 -11.08
CA VAL A 82 22.72 16.47 -9.70
C VAL A 82 22.09 17.49 -8.77
N ASP A 83 22.45 18.77 -8.89
CA ASP A 83 21.91 19.85 -8.06
C ASP A 83 20.37 19.93 -8.22
N VAL A 84 19.89 19.92 -9.48
CA VAL A 84 18.45 19.91 -9.76
C VAL A 84 17.78 18.66 -9.17
N ARG A 85 18.39 17.48 -9.29
CA ARG A 85 17.84 16.24 -8.70
C ARG A 85 17.73 16.35 -7.19
N ASP A 86 18.71 16.94 -6.51
CA ASP A 86 18.73 17.11 -5.06
C ASP A 86 17.65 18.11 -4.61
N GLU A 87 17.44 19.21 -5.33
CA GLU A 87 16.35 20.16 -5.10
C GLU A 87 14.96 19.51 -5.27
N GLN A 88 14.77 18.73 -6.34
CA GLN A 88 13.51 18.02 -6.56
C GLN A 88 13.28 16.95 -5.50
N HIS A 89 14.33 16.29 -5.02
CA HIS A 89 14.24 15.30 -3.95
C HIS A 89 13.75 15.95 -2.65
N THR A 90 14.27 17.13 -2.30
CA THR A 90 13.77 17.92 -1.17
C THR A 90 12.31 18.33 -1.37
N THR A 91 11.94 18.78 -2.57
CA THR A 91 10.55 19.17 -2.88
C THR A 91 9.57 18.01 -2.69
N VAL A 92 9.95 16.79 -3.08
CA VAL A 92 9.13 15.58 -2.85
C VAL A 92 9.02 15.27 -1.37
N LEU A 93 10.09 15.41 -0.59
CA LEU A 93 10.06 15.22 0.86
C LEU A 93 9.11 16.20 1.55
N ASP A 94 9.22 17.49 1.22
CA ASP A 94 8.35 18.54 1.76
C ASP A 94 6.88 18.29 1.38
N SER A 95 6.64 17.77 0.18
CA SER A 95 5.29 17.40 -0.28
C SER A 95 4.75 16.15 0.41
N LEU A 96 5.61 15.25 0.89
CA LEU A 96 5.23 14.01 1.61
C LEU A 96 4.91 14.25 3.08
N GLU A 97 5.56 15.24 3.72
CA GLU A 97 5.44 15.52 5.15
C GLU A 97 3.96 15.60 5.62
N PRO A 98 3.04 16.32 4.95
CA PRO A 98 1.65 16.39 5.39
C PRO A 98 0.92 15.03 5.38
N PHE A 99 1.25 14.14 4.44
CA PHE A 99 0.66 12.80 4.37
C PHE A 99 1.18 11.91 5.49
N GLU A 100 2.49 11.99 5.76
CA GLU A 100 3.12 11.27 6.85
C GLU A 100 2.63 11.76 8.23
N GLU A 101 2.43 13.07 8.39
CA GLU A 101 1.84 13.66 9.59
C GLU A 101 0.38 13.28 9.76
N ALA A 102 -0.42 13.30 8.69
CA ALA A 102 -1.80 12.84 8.73
C ALA A 102 -1.88 11.36 9.12
N ALA A 103 -1.00 10.51 8.56
CA ALA A 103 -0.92 9.10 8.93
C ALA A 103 -0.49 8.89 10.38
N ARG A 104 0.41 9.73 10.92
CA ARG A 104 0.87 9.66 12.31
C ARG A 104 -0.17 10.19 13.32
N THR A 105 -0.93 11.20 12.92
CA THR A 105 -1.92 11.89 13.77
C THR A 105 -3.30 11.24 13.71
N ALA A 106 -3.58 10.46 12.65
CA ALA A 106 -4.66 9.49 12.67
C ALA A 106 -4.40 8.53 13.83
N ALA A 107 -5.08 8.77 14.95
CA ALA A 107 -5.10 7.84 16.08
C ALA A 107 -5.37 6.45 15.51
N PRO A 108 -4.67 5.39 15.97
CA PRO A 108 -4.97 4.04 15.53
C PRO A 108 -6.47 3.88 15.71
N ALA A 109 -7.19 3.67 14.60
CA ALA A 109 -8.64 3.64 14.59
C ALA A 109 -9.05 2.79 15.78
N SER A 110 -9.74 3.42 16.74
CA SER A 110 -10.25 2.73 17.91
C SER A 110 -10.90 1.45 17.40
N THR A 111 -10.46 0.31 17.93
CA THR A 111 -10.74 -1.07 17.50
C THR A 111 -12.24 -1.42 17.35
N MET A 112 -13.14 -0.47 17.55
CA MET A 112 -14.58 -0.57 17.39
C MET A 112 -15.12 -0.18 16.00
N ASP A 113 -14.41 0.58 15.16
CA ASP A 113 -14.90 0.99 13.82
C ASP A 113 -14.05 0.41 12.68
N LEU A 114 -13.79 -0.91 12.73
CA LEU A 114 -13.19 -1.62 11.59
C LEU A 114 -14.18 -1.67 10.41
N PRO A 115 -13.81 -1.22 9.20
CA PRO A 115 -14.66 -1.34 8.03
C PRO A 115 -14.95 -2.83 7.73
N ALA A 116 -16.13 -3.14 7.20
CA ALA A 116 -16.61 -4.51 7.01
C ALA A 116 -15.62 -5.40 6.21
N ARG A 117 -14.89 -4.80 5.27
CA ARG A 117 -13.84 -5.47 4.49
C ARG A 117 -12.66 -5.94 5.36
N GLU A 118 -12.27 -5.16 6.36
CA GLU A 118 -11.18 -5.50 7.30
C GLU A 118 -11.62 -6.52 8.33
N VAL A 119 -12.87 -6.44 8.81
CA VAL A 119 -13.49 -7.50 9.63
C VAL A 119 -13.52 -8.83 8.87
N GLY A 120 -13.92 -8.81 7.60
CA GLY A 120 -13.91 -10.01 6.74
C GLY A 120 -12.52 -10.61 6.56
N ALA A 121 -11.49 -9.77 6.37
CA ALA A 121 -10.12 -10.23 6.29
C ALA A 121 -9.62 -10.82 7.62
N LEU A 122 -9.90 -10.18 8.77
CA LEU A 122 -9.55 -10.71 10.09
C LEU A 122 -10.20 -12.06 10.35
N LEU A 123 -11.47 -12.23 10.00
CA LEU A 123 -12.17 -13.52 10.11
C LEU A 123 -11.55 -14.60 9.23
N ALA A 124 -11.15 -14.25 8.01
CA ALA A 124 -10.52 -15.18 7.09
C ALA A 124 -9.09 -15.56 7.56
N ILE A 125 -8.34 -14.61 8.12
CA ILE A 125 -7.00 -14.86 8.71
C ILE A 125 -7.11 -15.68 10.00
N ALA A 126 -8.16 -15.49 10.81
CA ALA A 126 -8.39 -16.25 12.04
C ALA A 126 -8.55 -17.76 11.81
N GLN A 127 -8.91 -18.18 10.59
CA GLN A 127 -8.98 -19.59 10.19
C GLN A 127 -7.61 -20.17 9.77
N GLY A 128 -6.56 -19.35 9.79
CA GLY A 128 -5.23 -19.67 9.32
C GLY A 128 -4.93 -18.98 8.00
N ALA A 129 -3.76 -18.35 7.89
CA ALA A 129 -3.34 -17.69 6.67
C ALA A 129 -1.83 -17.70 6.48
N LYS A 130 -1.42 -17.62 5.21
CA LYS A 130 -0.02 -17.57 4.81
C LYS A 130 0.19 -16.46 3.78
N LEU A 131 1.20 -15.63 4.01
CA LEU A 131 1.70 -14.66 3.05
C LEU A 131 2.56 -15.39 2.01
N HIS A 132 2.23 -15.15 0.74
CA HIS A 132 2.95 -15.67 -0.41
C HIS A 132 3.41 -14.53 -1.31
N GLU A 133 4.56 -14.73 -1.92
CA GLU A 133 5.05 -13.91 -3.01
C GLU A 133 4.78 -14.60 -4.34
N HIS A 134 4.17 -13.87 -5.27
CA HIS A 134 3.96 -14.35 -6.62
C HIS A 134 5.26 -14.18 -7.43
N LEU A 135 5.99 -15.28 -7.66
CA LEU A 135 7.35 -15.24 -8.22
C LEU A 135 7.50 -14.50 -9.57
N LEU A 136 6.46 -14.48 -10.41
CA LEU A 136 6.51 -13.80 -11.70
C LEU A 136 6.26 -12.28 -11.61
N THR A 137 5.46 -11.85 -10.63
CA THR A 137 5.03 -10.44 -10.50
C THR A 137 5.59 -9.78 -9.25
N GLN A 138 6.30 -10.53 -8.41
CA GLN A 138 6.83 -10.15 -7.09
C GLN A 138 5.76 -9.58 -6.14
N ARG A 139 4.47 -9.80 -6.46
CA ARG A 139 3.37 -9.30 -5.66
C ARG A 139 3.13 -10.18 -4.46
N LEU A 140 3.00 -9.54 -3.31
CA LEU A 140 2.67 -10.19 -2.05
C LEU A 140 1.15 -10.31 -1.88
N SER A 141 0.69 -11.45 -1.37
CA SER A 141 -0.71 -11.65 -1.00
C SER A 141 -0.86 -12.72 0.06
N VAL A 142 -1.85 -12.57 0.92
CA VAL A 142 -2.18 -13.56 1.94
C VAL A 142 -3.24 -14.50 1.40
N VAL A 143 -2.94 -15.79 1.46
CA VAL A 143 -3.89 -16.86 1.16
C VAL A 143 -4.40 -17.40 2.49
N THR A 144 -5.71 -17.29 2.69
CA THR A 144 -6.38 -17.80 3.89
C THR A 144 -6.73 -19.28 3.70
N ALA A 145 -7.02 -19.99 4.79
CA ALA A 145 -7.43 -21.39 4.76
C ALA A 145 -8.72 -21.62 3.93
N SER A 146 -9.58 -20.60 3.83
CA SER A 146 -10.77 -20.58 2.98
C SER A 146 -10.47 -20.38 1.48
N GLY A 147 -9.21 -20.21 1.10
CA GLY A 147 -8.79 -19.90 -0.27
C GLY A 147 -9.02 -18.45 -0.70
N THR A 148 -9.44 -17.58 0.23
CA THR A 148 -9.61 -16.15 -0.03
C THR A 148 -8.24 -15.48 -0.11
N ARG A 149 -8.09 -14.56 -1.06
CA ARG A 149 -6.88 -13.74 -1.19
C ARG A 149 -7.10 -12.38 -0.55
N VAL A 150 -6.25 -12.04 0.42
CA VAL A 150 -6.16 -10.71 1.01
C VAL A 150 -4.94 -10.02 0.43
N GLY A 151 -5.12 -8.83 -0.13
CA GLY A 151 -4.03 -8.06 -0.74
C GLY A 151 -3.01 -7.59 0.31
N TYR A 152 -1.76 -7.36 -0.11
CA TYR A 152 -0.70 -6.97 0.81
C TYR A 152 -0.94 -5.64 1.52
N GLU A 153 -1.48 -4.63 0.83
CA GLU A 153 -1.86 -3.35 1.48
C GLU A 153 -2.87 -3.56 2.62
N GLN A 154 -3.81 -4.48 2.42
CA GLN A 154 -4.80 -4.79 3.45
C GLN A 154 -4.17 -5.52 4.64
N LEU A 155 -3.19 -6.40 4.40
CA LEU A 155 -2.38 -6.98 5.47
C LEU A 155 -1.61 -5.89 6.23
N GLN A 156 -0.95 -4.97 5.52
CA GLN A 156 -0.15 -3.91 6.14
C GLN A 156 -0.98 -3.01 7.07
N ARG A 157 -2.20 -2.65 6.68
CA ARG A 157 -3.11 -1.88 7.56
C ARG A 157 -3.47 -2.65 8.83
N LEU A 158 -3.74 -3.96 8.71
CA LEU A 158 -4.03 -4.80 9.88
C LEU A 158 -2.80 -4.96 10.80
N GLU A 159 -1.58 -5.03 10.24
CA GLU A 159 -0.33 -5.04 11.02
C GLU A 159 -0.09 -3.69 11.72
N GLN A 160 -0.28 -2.58 11.02
CA GLN A 160 -0.16 -1.23 11.58
C GLN A 160 -1.16 -0.98 12.71
N ALA A 161 -2.37 -1.52 12.58
CA ALA A 161 -3.38 -1.50 13.64
C ALA A 161 -3.07 -2.49 14.79
N GLY A 162 -1.99 -3.26 14.69
CA GLY A 162 -1.57 -4.24 15.70
C GLY A 162 -2.54 -5.41 15.84
N LEU A 163 -3.32 -5.74 14.81
CA LEU A 163 -4.36 -6.79 14.84
C LEU A 163 -3.84 -8.14 14.34
N VAL A 164 -2.81 -8.13 13.51
CA VAL A 164 -2.16 -9.33 12.98
C VAL A 164 -0.65 -9.18 13.03
N GLU A 165 0.05 -10.31 13.06
CA GLU A 165 1.50 -10.38 13.07
C GLU A 165 1.97 -11.46 12.10
N ARG A 166 3.09 -11.19 11.42
CA ARG A 166 3.80 -12.15 10.58
C ARG A 166 4.86 -12.89 11.38
N ASP A 167 4.91 -14.20 11.19
CA ASP A 167 6.02 -15.00 11.70
C ASP A 167 7.23 -14.87 10.77
N THR A 168 8.16 -13.96 11.07
CA THR A 168 9.38 -13.72 10.27
C THR A 168 10.43 -14.82 10.35
N THR A 169 10.21 -15.86 11.16
CA THR A 169 11.09 -17.04 11.17
C THR A 169 10.90 -17.92 9.93
N HIS A 170 9.80 -17.72 9.20
CA HIS A 170 9.49 -18.44 7.98
C HIS A 170 9.71 -17.57 6.73
N PRO A 171 10.42 -18.07 5.72
CA PRO A 171 10.60 -17.33 4.48
C PRO A 171 9.28 -17.20 3.70
N VAL A 172 9.08 -16.04 3.08
CA VAL A 172 7.86 -15.70 2.31
C VAL A 172 7.60 -16.66 1.15
N HIS A 173 8.66 -17.12 0.48
CA HIS A 173 8.56 -18.07 -0.63
C HIS A 173 8.07 -19.46 -0.20
N ALA A 174 8.17 -19.82 1.08
CA ALA A 174 7.62 -21.06 1.64
C ALA A 174 6.20 -20.88 2.21
N GLY A 175 5.63 -19.68 2.12
CA GLY A 175 4.38 -19.31 2.77
C GLY A 175 4.60 -18.91 4.21
N GLN A 176 4.82 -17.62 4.43
CA GLN A 176 5.05 -17.06 5.76
C GLN A 176 3.74 -17.01 6.56
N PRO A 177 3.64 -17.64 7.74
CA PRO A 177 2.43 -17.62 8.54
C PRO A 177 2.03 -16.22 8.98
N VAL A 178 0.72 -15.94 8.97
CA VAL A 178 0.12 -14.72 9.53
C VAL A 178 -0.87 -15.12 10.62
N THR A 179 -0.73 -14.56 11.82
CA THR A 179 -1.56 -14.87 12.98
C THR A 179 -2.23 -13.61 13.51
N LEU A 180 -3.34 -13.78 14.25
CA LEU A 180 -3.97 -12.67 14.97
C LEU A 180 -3.23 -12.43 16.28
N THR A 181 -3.02 -11.16 16.59
CA THR A 181 -2.61 -10.73 17.93
C THR A 181 -3.78 -10.85 18.90
N ASP A 182 -3.51 -10.72 20.21
CA ASP A 182 -4.58 -10.71 21.20
C ASP A 182 -5.54 -9.53 20.97
N THR A 183 -5.03 -8.37 20.55
CA THR A 183 -5.83 -7.21 20.14
C THR A 183 -6.76 -7.53 18.97
N GLY A 184 -6.24 -8.21 17.93
CA GLY A 184 -7.04 -8.65 16.79
C GLY A 184 -8.13 -9.65 17.16
N ARG A 185 -7.82 -10.57 18.08
CA ARG A 185 -8.80 -11.53 18.61
C ARG A 185 -9.89 -10.83 19.41
N SER A 186 -9.54 -9.86 20.25
CA SER A 186 -10.49 -9.05 21.01
C SER A 186 -11.36 -8.16 20.11
N ALA A 187 -10.82 -7.62 19.02
CA ALA A 187 -11.58 -6.85 18.04
C ALA A 187 -12.70 -7.67 17.38
N LEU A 188 -12.43 -8.94 17.04
CA LEU A 188 -13.45 -9.87 16.50
C LEU A 188 -14.53 -10.23 17.52
N VAL A 189 -14.20 -10.29 18.81
CA VAL A 189 -15.18 -10.55 19.88
C VAL A 189 -16.03 -9.32 20.15
N GLY A 190 -15.45 -8.11 20.14
CA GLY A 190 -16.16 -6.85 20.35
C GLY A 190 -17.15 -6.49 19.24
N THR A 191 -16.86 -6.86 17.98
CA THR A 191 -17.79 -6.71 16.84
C THR A 191 -18.93 -7.73 16.86
N ARG A 192 -18.80 -8.82 17.62
CA ARG A 192 -19.88 -9.78 17.83
C ARG A 192 -20.87 -9.20 18.85
N ARG A 193 -21.70 -8.26 18.39
CA ARG A 193 -22.86 -7.77 19.13
C ARG A 193 -23.64 -8.97 19.69
N PRO A 194 -24.00 -8.99 20.99
CA PRO A 194 -24.81 -10.08 21.53
C PRO A 194 -26.15 -10.12 20.77
N PRO A 195 -26.75 -11.30 20.57
CA PRO A 195 -28.09 -11.38 20.01
C PRO A 195 -28.99 -10.52 20.90
N THR A 196 -29.65 -9.53 20.31
CA THR A 196 -30.84 -8.94 20.94
C THR A 196 -31.75 -10.11 21.25
N ALA A 197 -31.92 -10.39 22.54
CA ALA A 197 -32.90 -11.36 23.01
C ALA A 197 -34.24 -10.96 22.41
N SER A 198 -34.69 -11.68 21.39
CA SER A 198 -36.06 -11.65 20.94
C SER A 198 -36.90 -12.00 22.17
N GLY A 199 -37.66 -11.03 22.67
CA GLY A 199 -38.59 -11.24 23.77
C GLY A 199 -39.53 -12.41 23.47
N PRO A 200 -40.11 -13.02 24.51
CA PRO A 200 -40.95 -14.21 24.37
C PRO A 200 -42.08 -13.93 23.38
N VAL A 201 -42.12 -14.74 22.32
CA VAL A 201 -43.22 -14.80 21.36
C VAL A 201 -44.49 -15.18 22.15
N PRO A 202 -45.58 -14.38 22.10
CA PRO A 202 -46.86 -14.83 22.58
C PRO A 202 -47.31 -16.02 21.73
N GLN A 203 -47.53 -17.18 22.37
CA GLN A 203 -48.19 -18.31 21.72
C GLN A 203 -49.61 -17.89 21.32
N ALA A 204 -49.78 -17.50 20.04
CA ALA A 204 -51.09 -17.40 19.43
C ALA A 204 -51.67 -18.81 19.30
N GLY A 205 -52.83 -18.98 19.92
CA GLY A 205 -53.47 -20.25 20.19
C GLY A 205 -53.78 -21.11 18.97
N ALA A 206 -53.93 -22.38 19.28
CA ALA A 206 -54.25 -23.46 18.37
C ALA A 206 -55.47 -23.16 17.48
N TRP A 207 -55.26 -23.47 16.20
CA TRP A 207 -56.22 -23.88 15.18
C TRP A 207 -57.65 -24.23 15.68
N PRO A 208 -58.72 -23.67 15.09
CA PRO A 208 -60.07 -24.14 15.36
C PRO A 208 -60.33 -25.47 14.63
N PRO A 209 -60.89 -26.50 15.28
CA PRO A 209 -61.27 -27.72 14.58
C PRO A 209 -62.44 -27.45 13.63
N ALA A 210 -62.27 -27.85 12.37
CA ALA A 210 -63.36 -27.91 11.41
C ALA A 210 -64.30 -29.07 11.78
N THR A 211 -65.45 -28.77 12.36
CA THR A 211 -66.54 -29.75 12.52
C THR A 211 -67.38 -29.79 11.25
N ARG A 212 -67.32 -30.92 10.53
CA ARG A 212 -68.29 -31.30 9.50
C ARG A 212 -69.50 -32.01 10.14
N SER A 213 -70.67 -31.48 9.81
CA SER A 213 -71.87 -32.17 9.28
C SER A 213 -72.93 -32.82 10.18
N ARG A 214 -74.18 -32.54 9.77
CA ARG A 214 -75.46 -33.32 9.80
C ARG A 214 -76.22 -33.47 11.13
N HIS A 215 -77.39 -32.83 11.24
CA HIS A 215 -78.69 -33.40 10.85
C HIS A 215 -79.77 -32.31 10.75
#